data_AF-A0A147J3V8-F1
#
_entry.id   AF-A0A147J3V8-F1
#
_cell.length_a   1.000
_cell.length_b   1.000
_cell.length_c   1.000
_cell.angle_alpha   90.00
_cell.angle_beta   90.00
_cell.angle_gamma   90.00
#
_symmetry.space_group_name_H-M   'P 1'
#
loop_
_entity.id
_entity.type
_entity.pdbx_description
1 polymer ?
#
loop_
_entity_poly.entity_id
_entity_poly.type
_entity_poly.pdbx_seq_one_letter_code
_entity_poly.pdbx_strand_id
1 'polypeptide(L)'
;MTDLKLASGGGELADLAERAAYLAKADLVTGMVGEFPELQGLMGGYYAAAQGEDPRVAEAVRDHYKPVGQGDDVPTAPVTVAVALADKLDTLVSFFGIDERPTGSKDPFALRRAALGLIGLILDNSLRCSDYDLFYQAVGNSEVSIGTVVAGGYFHDFIIDRLKVQQRSNGVRHDVIDAVVLPGSESEFGGERDLVRLLARVRALQAFVTTDDGTNPGSYTHLTLQPHV
;
A
#
# COMPACT_ATOMS: atom_id res chain seq x y z
N MET A 1 -24.47 -16.29 30.72
CA MET A 1 -24.25 -17.36 29.74
C MET A 1 -24.70 -16.85 28.36
N THR A 2 -24.04 -15.80 27.89
CA THR A 2 -24.32 -15.15 26.60
C THR A 2 -23.10 -14.30 26.21
N ASP A 3 -21.92 -14.94 26.16
CA ASP A 3 -20.77 -14.40 25.43
C ASP A 3 -21.01 -14.68 23.95
N LEU A 4 -21.62 -13.70 23.29
CA LEU A 4 -22.11 -13.75 21.94
C LEU A 4 -20.96 -13.46 20.96
N LYS A 5 -20.32 -14.53 20.45
CA LYS A 5 -19.80 -14.72 19.08
C LYS A 5 -19.62 -13.46 18.20
N LEU A 6 -18.74 -12.53 18.57
CA LEU A 6 -18.37 -11.38 17.73
C LEU A 6 -16.86 -11.21 17.51
N ALA A 7 -16.02 -12.14 17.98
CA ALA A 7 -14.55 -12.07 17.82
C ALA A 7 -13.89 -13.31 17.18
N SER A 8 -14.66 -14.33 16.75
CA SER A 8 -14.05 -15.62 16.36
C SER A 8 -13.43 -15.64 14.96
N GLY A 9 -13.90 -14.81 14.01
CA GLY A 9 -13.40 -14.83 12.63
C GLY A 9 -12.08 -14.08 12.43
N GLY A 10 -11.83 -13.02 13.21
CA GLY A 10 -10.59 -12.24 13.12
C GLY A 10 -9.38 -12.98 13.69
N GLY A 11 -9.56 -13.70 14.80
CA GLY A 11 -8.50 -14.52 15.40
C GLY A 11 -8.07 -15.65 14.46
N GLU A 12 -9.02 -16.39 13.89
CA GLU A 12 -8.71 -17.47 12.93
C GLU A 12 -7.95 -16.95 11.70
N LEU A 13 -8.38 -15.83 11.12
CA LEU A 13 -7.67 -15.23 9.98
C LEU A 13 -6.26 -14.74 10.34
N ALA A 14 -6.07 -14.22 11.56
CA ALA A 14 -4.76 -13.83 12.05
C ALA A 14 -3.84 -15.04 12.21
N ASP A 15 -4.32 -16.13 12.83
CA ASP A 15 -3.57 -17.38 13.00
C ASP A 15 -3.16 -17.97 11.63
N LEU A 16 -4.06 -17.93 10.64
CA LEU A 16 -3.78 -18.37 9.28
C LEU A 16 -2.76 -17.47 8.57
N ALA A 17 -2.85 -16.15 8.75
CA ALA A 17 -1.90 -15.21 8.18
C ALA A 17 -0.50 -15.39 8.79
N GLU A 18 -0.42 -15.60 10.11
CA GLU A 18 0.83 -15.93 10.79
C GLU A 18 1.43 -17.24 10.26
N ARG A 19 0.60 -18.30 10.13
CA ARG A 19 1.03 -19.58 9.58
C ARG A 19 1.53 -19.45 8.14
N ALA A 20 0.82 -18.69 7.31
CA ALA A 20 1.22 -18.44 5.94
C ALA A 20 2.51 -17.62 5.85
N ALA A 21 2.66 -16.56 6.66
CA ALA A 21 3.88 -15.78 6.72
C ALA A 21 5.09 -16.62 7.13
N TYR A 22 4.92 -17.55 8.08
CA TYR A 22 5.97 -18.49 8.48
C TYR A 22 6.44 -19.39 7.32
N LEU A 23 5.54 -19.76 6.41
CA LEU A 23 5.82 -20.67 5.29
C LEU A 23 6.15 -19.97 3.97
N ALA A 24 5.86 -18.66 3.84
CA ALA A 24 5.82 -17.92 2.58
C ALA A 24 7.05 -18.10 1.67
N LYS A 25 8.24 -18.25 2.27
CA LYS A 25 9.53 -18.36 1.55
C LYS A 25 10.25 -19.69 1.75
N ALA A 26 9.55 -20.71 2.23
CA ALA A 26 10.15 -22.02 2.52
C ALA A 26 10.59 -22.77 1.26
N ASP A 27 10.05 -22.43 0.09
CA ASP A 27 10.39 -23.03 -1.18
C ASP A 27 11.72 -22.51 -1.77
N LEU A 28 12.20 -21.34 -1.34
CA LEU A 28 13.43 -20.73 -1.85
C LEU A 28 14.68 -21.58 -1.65
N VAL A 29 14.67 -22.49 -0.67
CA VAL A 29 15.79 -23.41 -0.39
C VAL A 29 15.69 -24.74 -1.16
N THR A 30 14.67 -24.90 -2.01
CA THR A 30 14.48 -26.13 -2.78
C THR A 30 15.28 -26.10 -4.08
N GLY A 31 15.74 -27.27 -4.54
CA GLY A 31 16.46 -27.38 -5.81
C GLY A 31 15.64 -26.87 -7.00
N MET A 32 14.31 -27.00 -6.94
CA MET A 32 13.42 -26.56 -8.00
C MET A 32 13.41 -25.04 -8.17
N VAL A 33 13.34 -24.27 -7.08
CA VAL A 33 13.40 -22.80 -7.14
C VAL A 33 14.83 -22.33 -7.43
N GLY A 34 15.85 -23.09 -7.00
CA GLY A 34 17.23 -22.83 -7.36
C GLY A 34 17.49 -22.93 -8.87
N GLU A 35 16.84 -23.88 -9.56
CA GLU A 35 16.91 -24.03 -11.03
C GLU A 35 15.94 -23.09 -11.77
N PHE A 36 14.76 -22.82 -11.21
CA PHE A 36 13.69 -22.02 -11.81
C PHE A 36 13.15 -20.96 -10.85
N PRO A 37 13.79 -19.79 -10.74
CA PRO A 37 13.39 -18.72 -9.81
C PRO A 37 11.97 -18.17 -10.05
N GLU A 38 11.44 -18.29 -11.26
CA GLU A 38 10.06 -17.92 -11.61
C GLU A 38 9.00 -18.78 -10.91
N LEU A 39 9.39 -19.92 -10.33
CA LEU A 39 8.50 -20.82 -9.60
C LEU A 39 8.40 -20.49 -8.10
N GLN A 40 9.09 -19.46 -7.63
CA GLN A 40 9.00 -19.00 -6.24
C GLN A 40 7.56 -18.63 -5.86
N GLY A 41 7.16 -18.95 -4.63
CA GLY A 41 5.78 -18.85 -4.17
C GLY A 41 4.90 -19.95 -4.75
N LEU A 42 4.89 -20.14 -6.07
CA LEU A 42 4.09 -21.16 -6.74
C LEU A 42 4.36 -22.55 -6.18
N MET A 43 5.64 -22.93 -6.10
CA MET A 43 6.04 -24.21 -5.52
C MET A 43 5.80 -24.26 -4.02
N GLY A 44 6.02 -23.16 -3.30
CA GLY A 44 5.66 -23.04 -1.89
C GLY A 44 4.19 -23.40 -1.62
N GLY A 45 3.27 -22.87 -2.43
CA GLY A 45 1.85 -23.19 -2.32
C GLY A 45 1.54 -24.67 -2.58
N TYR A 46 2.18 -25.26 -3.60
CA TYR A 46 2.04 -26.70 -3.87
C TYR A 46 2.58 -27.57 -2.73
N TYR A 47 3.73 -27.20 -2.14
CA TYR A 47 4.30 -27.91 -1.00
C TYR A 47 3.43 -27.80 0.24
N ALA A 48 2.95 -26.60 0.57
CA ALA A 48 2.04 -26.38 1.69
C ALA A 48 0.75 -27.21 1.55
N ALA A 49 0.14 -27.22 0.36
CA ALA A 49 -1.05 -28.04 0.09
C ALA A 49 -0.75 -29.55 0.23
N ALA A 50 0.38 -30.03 -0.30
CA ALA A 50 0.78 -31.43 -0.20
C ALA A 50 1.09 -31.86 1.25
N GLN A 51 1.49 -30.92 2.11
CA GLN A 51 1.71 -31.13 3.54
C GLN A 51 0.42 -31.06 4.38
N GLY A 52 -0.72 -30.77 3.76
CA GLY A 52 -2.02 -30.72 4.43
C GLY A 52 -2.29 -29.42 5.17
N GLU A 53 -1.61 -28.32 4.83
CA GLU A 53 -1.93 -26.98 5.34
C GLU A 53 -3.34 -26.54 4.89
N ASP A 54 -3.92 -25.59 5.61
CA ASP A 54 -5.20 -24.99 5.24
C ASP A 54 -5.12 -24.41 3.80
N PRO A 55 -6.15 -24.60 2.95
CA PRO A 55 -6.14 -24.09 1.59
C PRO A 55 -5.86 -22.59 1.49
N ARG A 56 -6.31 -21.78 2.47
CA ARG A 56 -6.06 -20.34 2.54
C ARG A 56 -4.60 -20.03 2.83
N VAL A 57 -3.92 -20.87 3.61
CA VAL A 57 -2.47 -20.77 3.87
C VAL A 57 -1.70 -21.12 2.60
N ALA A 58 -2.03 -22.23 1.94
CA ALA A 58 -1.37 -22.63 0.71
C ALA A 58 -1.55 -21.59 -0.41
N GLU A 59 -2.75 -21.01 -0.54
CA GLU A 59 -3.03 -19.91 -1.47
C GLU A 59 -2.23 -18.64 -1.12
N ALA A 60 -2.17 -18.27 0.16
CA ALA A 60 -1.39 -17.12 0.59
C ALA A 60 0.11 -17.30 0.31
N VAL A 61 0.68 -18.48 0.61
CA VAL A 61 2.08 -18.81 0.26
C VAL A 61 2.28 -18.71 -1.26
N ARG A 62 1.32 -19.18 -2.05
CA ARG A 62 1.39 -19.10 -3.52
C ARG A 62 1.44 -17.66 -4.04
N ASP A 63 0.55 -16.82 -3.54
CA ASP A 63 0.22 -15.54 -4.17
C ASP A 63 0.77 -14.32 -3.41
N HIS A 64 1.45 -14.46 -2.27
CA HIS A 64 1.95 -13.32 -1.48
C HIS A 64 2.91 -12.37 -2.23
N TYR A 65 3.62 -12.86 -3.25
CA TYR A 65 4.45 -12.00 -4.10
C TYR A 65 3.62 -11.01 -4.92
N LYS A 66 2.35 -11.31 -5.19
CA LYS A 66 1.46 -10.44 -5.95
C LYS A 66 0.94 -9.27 -5.11
N PRO A 67 0.61 -8.13 -5.76
CA PRO A 67 1.03 -7.77 -7.11
C PRO A 67 2.54 -7.47 -7.14
N VAL A 68 3.22 -7.89 -8.20
CA VAL A 68 4.66 -7.61 -8.41
C VAL A 68 4.88 -6.14 -8.76
N GLY A 69 3.87 -5.47 -9.31
CA GLY A 69 3.92 -4.05 -9.66
C GLY A 69 2.58 -3.53 -10.19
N GLN A 70 2.62 -2.38 -10.85
CA GLN A 70 1.41 -1.76 -11.38
C GLN A 70 0.78 -2.60 -12.50
N GLY A 71 -0.54 -2.81 -12.39
CA GLY A 71 -1.33 -3.54 -13.40
C GLY A 71 -1.25 -5.05 -13.31
N ASP A 72 -0.54 -5.60 -12.31
CA ASP A 72 -0.56 -7.03 -11.98
C ASP A 72 -1.81 -7.37 -11.15
N ASP A 73 -2.16 -8.66 -11.09
CA ASP A 73 -3.30 -9.15 -10.33
C ASP A 73 -3.12 -8.85 -8.83
N VAL A 74 -4.08 -8.15 -8.24
CA VAL A 74 -4.07 -7.84 -6.82
C VAL A 74 -4.88 -8.89 -6.06
N PRO A 75 -4.29 -9.60 -5.07
CA PRO A 75 -5.03 -10.55 -4.27
C PRO A 75 -6.08 -9.83 -3.42
N THR A 76 -7.21 -10.52 -3.19
CA THR A 76 -8.33 -10.02 -2.38
C THR A 76 -8.69 -10.92 -1.20
N ALA A 77 -8.15 -12.14 -1.17
CA ALA A 77 -8.30 -13.05 -0.04
C ALA A 77 -7.59 -12.46 1.20
N PRO A 78 -8.26 -12.31 2.37
CA PRO A 78 -7.71 -11.59 3.51
C PRO A 78 -6.35 -12.09 4.01
N VAL A 79 -6.15 -13.41 4.04
CA VAL A 79 -4.89 -14.04 4.46
C VAL A 79 -3.77 -13.67 3.48
N THR A 80 -4.02 -13.82 2.17
CA THR A 80 -3.06 -13.45 1.12
C THR A 80 -2.74 -11.96 1.14
N VAL A 81 -3.75 -11.09 1.30
CA VAL A 81 -3.56 -9.64 1.39
C VAL A 81 -2.66 -9.28 2.57
N ALA A 82 -2.89 -9.88 3.75
CA ALA A 82 -2.08 -9.62 4.93
C ALA A 82 -0.61 -10.02 4.72
N VAL A 83 -0.36 -11.23 4.20
CA VAL A 83 1.00 -11.72 3.95
C VAL A 83 1.71 -10.93 2.85
N ALA A 84 0.99 -10.59 1.77
CA ALA A 84 1.53 -9.77 0.67
C ALA A 84 1.87 -8.35 1.11
N LEU A 85 1.05 -7.76 1.98
CA LEU A 85 1.32 -6.45 2.57
C LEU A 85 2.56 -6.52 3.46
N ALA A 86 2.64 -7.53 4.33
CA ALA A 86 3.78 -7.73 5.23
C ALA A 86 5.09 -7.91 4.46
N ASP A 87 5.11 -8.74 3.41
CA ASP A 87 6.30 -9.00 2.59
C ASP A 87 6.85 -7.72 1.92
N LYS A 88 5.95 -6.89 1.36
CA LYS A 88 6.32 -5.64 0.71
C LYS A 88 6.77 -4.58 1.72
N LEU A 89 6.10 -4.50 2.87
CA LEU A 89 6.50 -3.61 3.96
C LEU A 89 7.86 -4.00 4.52
N ASP A 90 8.11 -5.28 4.78
CA ASP A 90 9.39 -5.79 5.28
C ASP A 90 10.55 -5.35 4.38
N THR A 91 10.40 -5.54 3.07
CA THR A 91 11.38 -5.09 2.08
C THR A 91 11.53 -3.56 2.12
N LEU A 92 10.45 -2.80 1.92
CA LEU A 92 10.54 -1.34 1.81
C LEU A 92 11.10 -0.71 3.09
N VAL A 93 10.61 -1.13 4.26
CA VAL A 93 11.01 -0.60 5.55
C VAL A 93 12.46 -0.94 5.86
N SER A 94 12.90 -2.18 5.58
CA SER A 94 14.29 -2.59 5.79
C SER A 94 15.26 -1.74 4.98
N PHE A 95 14.99 -1.51 3.70
CA PHE A 95 15.86 -0.71 2.83
C PHE A 95 15.86 0.77 3.22
N PHE A 96 14.72 1.34 3.60
CA PHE A 96 14.65 2.72 4.07
C PHE A 96 15.32 2.90 5.44
N GLY A 97 15.24 1.90 6.32
CA GLY A 97 15.87 1.92 7.64
C GLY A 97 17.41 1.92 7.61
N ILE A 98 18.02 1.37 6.55
CA ILE A 98 19.47 1.36 6.34
C ILE A 98 19.96 2.43 5.35
N ASP A 99 19.10 3.39 4.99
CA ASP A 99 19.37 4.47 4.04
C ASP A 99 19.65 4.02 2.58
N GLU A 100 19.27 2.80 2.22
CA GLU A 100 19.48 2.22 0.88
C GLU A 100 18.28 2.47 -0.05
N ARG A 101 18.05 3.75 -0.34
CA ARG A 101 16.88 4.25 -1.10
C ARG A 101 17.14 4.28 -2.61
N PRO A 102 16.11 4.18 -3.48
CA PRO A 102 16.29 4.34 -4.91
C PRO A 102 16.83 5.73 -5.26
N THR A 103 17.88 5.82 -6.07
CA THR A 103 18.50 7.10 -6.47
C THR A 103 18.34 7.35 -7.96
N GLY A 104 17.89 8.56 -8.34
CA GLY A 104 17.74 8.96 -9.74
C GLY A 104 16.99 7.92 -10.58
N SER A 105 17.61 7.39 -11.63
CA SER A 105 17.04 6.32 -12.46
C SER A 105 17.26 4.90 -11.92
N LYS A 106 18.16 4.68 -10.97
CA LYS A 106 18.50 3.36 -10.46
C LYS A 106 17.50 2.87 -9.41
N ASP A 107 17.10 1.61 -9.53
CA ASP A 107 16.32 0.88 -8.54
C ASP A 107 16.77 -0.59 -8.52
N PRO A 108 17.97 -0.86 -7.96
CA PRO A 108 18.57 -2.20 -8.02
C PRO A 108 17.78 -3.26 -7.25
N PHE A 109 16.98 -2.85 -6.26
CA PHE A 109 16.19 -3.73 -5.39
C PHE A 109 14.69 -3.71 -5.71
N ALA A 110 14.30 -3.11 -6.85
CA ALA A 110 12.92 -3.03 -7.31
C ALA A 110 11.93 -2.39 -6.31
N LEU A 111 12.38 -1.46 -5.47
CA LEU A 111 11.58 -0.79 -4.45
C LEU A 111 10.44 0.04 -5.05
N ARG A 112 10.59 0.57 -6.27
CA ARG A 112 9.50 1.28 -6.97
C ARG A 112 8.38 0.33 -7.34
N ARG A 113 8.73 -0.89 -7.78
CA ARG A 113 7.74 -1.93 -8.10
C ARG A 113 7.05 -2.44 -6.83
N ALA A 114 7.82 -2.69 -5.77
CA ALA A 114 7.29 -3.08 -4.47
C ALA A 114 6.31 -2.03 -3.90
N ALA A 115 6.66 -0.74 -3.96
CA ALA A 115 5.79 0.34 -3.53
C ALA A 115 4.49 0.45 -4.35
N LEU A 116 4.56 0.29 -5.69
CA LEU A 116 3.35 0.24 -6.51
C LEU A 116 2.47 -0.95 -6.16
N GLY A 117 3.08 -2.09 -5.83
CA GLY A 117 2.34 -3.26 -5.37
C GLY A 117 1.69 -3.06 -4.00
N LEU A 118 2.39 -2.40 -3.06
CA LEU A 118 1.86 -2.01 -1.76
C LEU A 118 0.65 -1.07 -1.90
N ILE A 119 0.78 -0.06 -2.76
CA ILE A 119 -0.29 0.89 -3.06
C ILE A 119 -1.49 0.16 -3.66
N GLY A 120 -1.27 -0.75 -4.63
CA GLY A 120 -2.33 -1.58 -5.21
C GLY A 120 -3.08 -2.39 -4.16
N LEU A 121 -2.36 -3.08 -3.26
CA LEU A 121 -2.98 -3.83 -2.15
C LEU A 121 -3.86 -2.94 -1.26
N ILE A 122 -3.37 -1.76 -0.88
CA ILE A 122 -4.09 -0.82 -0.01
C ILE A 122 -5.35 -0.29 -0.72
N LEU A 123 -5.21 0.16 -1.95
CA LEU A 123 -6.30 0.82 -2.68
C LEU A 123 -7.38 -0.15 -3.13
N ASP A 124 -7.00 -1.28 -3.73
CA ASP A 124 -7.96 -2.21 -4.33
C ASP A 124 -8.73 -3.00 -3.26
N ASN A 125 -8.10 -3.23 -2.10
CA ASN A 125 -8.78 -3.79 -0.92
C ASN A 125 -9.38 -2.72 0.00
N SER A 126 -9.30 -1.43 -0.35
CA SER A 126 -9.82 -0.31 0.45
C SER A 126 -9.36 -0.32 1.91
N LEU A 127 -8.09 -0.67 2.15
CA LEU A 127 -7.51 -0.77 3.49
C LEU A 127 -7.35 0.63 4.08
N ARG A 128 -8.12 0.93 5.13
CA ARG A 128 -8.06 2.20 5.84
C ARG A 128 -6.93 2.14 6.88
N CYS A 129 -5.74 2.50 6.44
CA CYS A 129 -4.53 2.52 7.28
C CYS A 129 -3.70 3.77 6.99
N SER A 130 -2.88 4.16 7.96
CA SER A 130 -1.81 5.13 7.74
C SER A 130 -0.58 4.39 7.24
N ASP A 131 -0.03 4.80 6.11
CA ASP A 131 1.25 4.29 5.61
C ASP A 131 2.40 4.55 6.60
N TYR A 132 2.35 5.68 7.29
CA TYR A 132 3.23 6.02 8.41
C TYR A 132 3.11 4.98 9.54
N ASP A 133 1.92 4.69 10.04
CA ASP A 133 1.74 3.70 11.12
C ASP A 133 2.22 2.31 10.70
N LEU A 134 1.95 1.91 9.45
CA LEU A 134 2.47 0.65 8.90
C LEU A 134 4.01 0.61 8.90
N PHE A 135 4.68 1.72 8.57
CA PHE A 135 6.13 1.81 8.65
C PHE A 135 6.65 1.57 10.07
N TYR A 136 6.09 2.25 11.08
CA TYR A 136 6.53 2.06 12.47
C TYR A 136 6.20 0.69 13.03
N GLN A 137 5.06 0.10 12.64
CA GLN A 137 4.74 -1.26 13.02
C GLN A 137 5.74 -2.27 12.43
N ALA A 138 6.17 -2.06 11.18
CA ALA A 138 7.15 -2.92 10.52
C ALA A 138 8.57 -2.77 11.07
N VAL A 139 8.98 -1.58 11.52
CA VAL A 139 10.26 -1.40 12.25
C VAL A 139 10.26 -2.15 13.59
N GLY A 140 9.07 -2.46 14.13
CA GLY A 140 8.89 -3.19 15.38
C GLY A 140 9.10 -2.33 16.63
N ASN A 141 9.01 -2.97 17.81
CA ASN A 141 9.09 -2.33 19.13
C ASN A 141 10.51 -1.85 19.53
N SER A 142 11.39 -1.61 18.56
CA SER A 142 12.71 -1.04 18.82
C SER A 142 12.55 0.42 19.25
N GLU A 143 13.49 0.96 20.05
CA GLU A 143 13.49 2.39 20.38
C GLU A 143 13.46 3.23 19.10
N VAL A 144 12.42 4.04 18.94
CA VAL A 144 12.26 4.91 17.78
C VAL A 144 13.34 5.99 17.85
N SER A 145 14.38 5.83 17.02
CA SER A 145 15.45 6.80 16.89
C SER A 145 15.04 7.96 15.99
N ILE A 146 15.78 9.08 16.05
CA ILE A 146 15.61 10.18 15.08
C ILE A 146 15.78 9.66 13.64
N GLY A 147 16.73 8.74 13.41
CA GLY A 147 16.93 8.11 12.11
C GLY A 147 15.68 7.37 11.61
N THR A 148 14.99 6.66 12.50
CA THR A 148 13.73 5.97 12.19
C THR A 148 12.64 6.95 11.79
N VAL A 149 12.52 8.08 12.50
CA VAL A 149 11.53 9.11 12.19
C VAL A 149 11.77 9.74 10.82
N VAL A 150 13.04 10.05 10.54
CA VAL A 150 13.47 10.59 9.24
C VAL A 150 13.22 9.58 8.11
N ALA A 151 13.55 8.31 8.32
CA ALA A 151 13.28 7.24 7.35
C ALA A 151 11.79 7.07 7.06
N GLY A 152 10.93 7.15 8.08
CA GLY A 152 9.47 7.10 7.92
C GLY A 152 8.92 8.28 7.10
N GLY A 153 9.50 9.48 7.25
CA GLY A 153 9.19 10.64 6.40
C GLY A 153 9.55 10.39 4.93
N TYR A 154 10.78 9.93 4.68
CA TYR A 154 11.20 9.58 3.32
C TYR A 154 10.37 8.44 2.70
N PHE A 155 9.98 7.46 3.50
CA PHE A 155 9.11 6.37 3.06
C PHE A 155 7.76 6.92 2.62
N HIS A 156 7.12 7.76 3.44
CA HIS A 156 5.85 8.39 3.08
C HIS A 156 5.96 9.19 1.78
N ASP A 157 6.97 10.07 1.66
CA ASP A 157 7.18 10.87 0.45
C ASP A 157 7.40 9.98 -0.79
N PHE A 158 8.12 8.87 -0.63
CA PHE A 158 8.32 7.89 -1.69
C PHE A 158 7.02 7.21 -2.12
N ILE A 159 6.18 6.78 -1.17
CA ILE A 159 4.86 6.19 -1.47
C ILE A 159 3.97 7.21 -2.19
N ILE A 160 3.96 8.46 -1.71
CA ILE A 160 3.23 9.57 -2.33
C ILE A 160 3.69 9.78 -3.77
N ASP A 161 4.98 9.86 -4.04
CA ASP A 161 5.52 10.01 -5.39
C ASP A 161 5.10 8.86 -6.32
N ARG A 162 5.07 7.63 -5.81
CA ARG A 162 4.61 6.47 -6.59
C ARG A 162 3.10 6.54 -6.86
N LEU A 163 2.30 6.94 -5.88
CA LEU A 163 0.86 7.16 -6.04
C LEU A 163 0.59 8.22 -7.11
N LYS A 164 1.33 9.34 -7.11
CA LYS A 164 1.21 10.39 -8.14
C LYS A 164 1.42 9.83 -9.54
N VAL A 165 2.49 9.05 -9.74
CA VAL A 165 2.81 8.44 -11.03
C VAL A 165 1.70 7.47 -11.46
N GLN A 166 1.26 6.58 -10.55
CA GLN A 166 0.19 5.62 -10.82
C GLN A 166 -1.12 6.32 -11.21
N GLN A 167 -1.49 7.38 -10.50
CA GLN A 167 -2.73 8.10 -10.77
C GLN A 167 -2.69 8.90 -12.07
N ARG A 168 -1.52 9.43 -12.47
CA ARG A 168 -1.33 10.04 -13.79
C ARG A 168 -1.55 9.03 -14.92
N SER A 169 -1.00 7.82 -14.79
CA SER A 169 -1.26 6.75 -15.77
C SER A 169 -2.72 6.28 -15.77
N ASN A 170 -3.44 6.43 -14.66
CA ASN A 170 -4.88 6.17 -14.56
C ASN A 170 -5.75 7.34 -15.09
N GLY A 171 -5.15 8.35 -15.74
CA GLY A 171 -5.86 9.45 -16.39
C GLY A 171 -6.26 10.62 -15.48
N VAL A 172 -5.80 10.65 -14.23
CA VAL A 172 -6.05 11.79 -13.34
C VAL A 172 -5.15 12.97 -13.75
N ARG A 173 -5.70 14.18 -13.79
CA ARG A 173 -4.95 15.37 -14.19
C ARG A 173 -3.85 15.71 -13.17
N HIS A 174 -2.73 16.20 -13.69
CA HIS A 174 -1.54 16.55 -12.90
C HIS A 174 -1.84 17.60 -11.82
N ASP A 175 -2.53 18.68 -12.20
CA ASP A 175 -2.88 19.78 -11.29
C ASP A 175 -3.81 19.32 -10.15
N VAL A 176 -4.77 18.45 -10.45
CA VAL A 176 -5.67 17.85 -9.45
C VAL A 176 -4.90 16.98 -8.46
N ILE A 177 -3.95 16.16 -8.93
CA ILE A 177 -3.12 15.32 -8.06
C ILE A 177 -2.32 16.21 -7.11
N ASP A 178 -1.59 17.20 -7.64
CA ASP A 178 -0.70 18.02 -6.82
C ASP A 178 -1.45 18.94 -5.85
N ALA A 179 -2.69 19.34 -6.17
CA ALA A 179 -3.54 20.12 -5.28
C ALA A 179 -3.99 19.36 -4.02
N VAL A 180 -4.06 18.02 -4.09
CA VAL A 180 -4.58 17.17 -3.01
C VAL A 180 -3.45 16.40 -2.33
N VAL A 181 -2.44 16.00 -3.11
CA VAL A 181 -1.36 15.12 -2.70
C VAL A 181 -0.11 15.96 -2.43
N LEU A 182 0.05 16.37 -1.17
CA LEU A 182 1.24 17.06 -0.68
C LEU A 182 2.16 16.05 0.04
N PRO A 183 3.46 16.01 -0.30
CA PRO A 183 4.45 15.27 0.48
C PRO A 183 4.40 15.68 1.95
N GLY A 184 4.71 14.73 2.83
CA GLY A 184 4.70 14.96 4.28
C GLY A 184 5.76 15.98 4.70
N SER A 185 6.89 16.03 3.99
CA SER A 185 7.95 17.02 4.19
C SER A 185 7.57 18.44 3.78
N GLU A 186 6.54 18.61 2.94
CA GLU A 186 6.08 19.92 2.44
C GLU A 186 4.81 20.41 3.16
N SER A 187 4.19 19.59 4.00
CA SER A 187 2.96 19.93 4.73
C SER A 187 3.24 20.36 6.17
N GLU A 188 2.90 21.60 6.51
CA GLU A 188 2.94 22.11 7.90
C GLU A 188 2.05 21.30 8.87
N PHE A 189 1.02 20.63 8.36
CA PHE A 189 0.05 19.86 9.15
C PHE A 189 0.32 18.35 9.12
N GLY A 190 1.40 17.91 8.47
CA GLY A 190 1.62 16.51 8.11
C GLY A 190 0.68 16.11 6.97
N GLY A 191 1.22 15.59 5.87
CA GLY A 191 0.41 15.15 4.73
C GLY A 191 -0.67 14.13 5.12
N GLU A 192 -1.67 13.97 4.27
CA GLU A 192 -2.65 12.89 4.40
C GLU A 192 -1.96 11.53 4.24
N ARG A 193 -2.11 10.65 5.24
CA ARG A 193 -1.39 9.37 5.33
C ARG A 193 -2.25 8.14 5.02
N ASP A 194 -3.56 8.35 4.84
CA ASP A 194 -4.50 7.33 4.40
C ASP A 194 -4.69 7.44 2.89
N LEU A 195 -4.05 6.51 2.14
CA LEU A 195 -4.04 6.54 0.69
C LEU A 195 -5.44 6.39 0.08
N VAL A 196 -6.33 5.64 0.74
CA VAL A 196 -7.72 5.45 0.29
C VAL A 196 -8.49 6.77 0.40
N ARG A 197 -8.33 7.47 1.54
CA ARG A 197 -8.94 8.79 1.75
C ARG A 197 -8.37 9.83 0.80
N LEU A 198 -7.06 9.80 0.58
CA LEU A 198 -6.37 10.68 -0.35
C LEU A 198 -6.90 10.51 -1.77
N LEU A 199 -7.03 9.27 -2.24
CA LEU A 199 -7.57 8.96 -3.56
C LEU A 199 -9.04 9.38 -3.69
N ALA A 200 -9.84 9.22 -2.63
CA ALA A 200 -11.22 9.71 -2.62
C ALA A 200 -11.29 11.23 -2.83
N ARG A 201 -10.41 12.01 -2.19
CA ARG A 201 -10.32 13.47 -2.39
C ARG A 201 -9.88 13.81 -3.82
N VAL A 202 -8.89 13.11 -4.36
CA VAL A 202 -8.43 13.30 -5.75
C VAL A 202 -9.57 13.07 -6.74
N ARG A 203 -10.33 11.98 -6.58
CA ARG A 203 -11.49 11.67 -7.45
C ARG A 203 -12.59 12.71 -7.31
N ALA A 204 -12.89 13.14 -6.08
CA ALA A 204 -13.88 14.18 -5.84
C ALA A 204 -13.49 15.52 -6.49
N LEU A 205 -12.22 15.93 -6.38
CA LEU A 205 -11.73 17.16 -7.01
C LEU A 205 -11.72 17.05 -8.53
N GLN A 206 -11.27 15.91 -9.09
CA GLN A 206 -11.30 15.67 -10.54
C GLN A 206 -12.72 15.78 -11.09
N ALA A 207 -13.70 15.16 -10.42
CA ALA A 207 -15.11 15.24 -10.82
C ALA A 207 -15.66 16.66 -10.70
N PHE A 208 -15.32 17.39 -9.63
CA PHE A 208 -15.74 18.78 -9.44
C PHE A 208 -15.19 19.70 -10.53
N VAL A 209 -13.91 19.60 -10.85
CA VAL A 209 -13.27 20.44 -11.89
C VAL A 209 -13.88 20.21 -13.28
N THR A 210 -14.48 19.04 -13.54
CA THR A 210 -15.21 18.78 -14.79
C THR A 210 -16.63 19.34 -14.85
N THR A 211 -17.13 19.95 -13.77
CA THR A 211 -18.44 20.63 -13.75
C THR A 211 -18.35 22.06 -14.29
N ASP A 212 -19.50 22.65 -14.62
CA ASP A 212 -19.61 24.05 -15.06
C ASP A 212 -19.03 25.01 -14.01
N ASP A 213 -19.32 24.77 -12.72
CA ASP A 213 -18.81 25.54 -11.59
C ASP A 213 -17.29 25.39 -11.41
N GLY A 214 -16.74 24.20 -11.70
CA GLY A 214 -15.31 23.91 -11.62
C GLY A 214 -14.49 24.47 -12.79
N THR A 215 -15.10 24.62 -13.96
CA THR A 215 -14.43 25.17 -15.16
C THR A 215 -14.36 26.69 -15.13
N ASN A 216 -15.26 27.34 -14.38
CA ASN A 216 -15.36 28.80 -14.32
C ASN A 216 -15.49 29.33 -12.87
N PRO A 217 -14.40 29.27 -12.07
CA PRO A 217 -14.42 29.68 -10.66
C PRO A 217 -14.70 31.19 -10.45
N GLY A 218 -14.70 32.01 -11.52
CA GLY A 218 -14.88 33.47 -11.48
C GLY A 218 -16.31 33.98 -11.73
N SER A 219 -17.30 33.10 -11.96
CA SER A 219 -18.69 33.54 -12.23
C SER A 219 -19.42 34.13 -11.01
N TYR A 220 -18.86 33.99 -9.81
CA TYR A 220 -19.37 34.57 -8.56
C TYR A 220 -19.06 36.08 -8.39
N THR A 221 -18.98 36.86 -9.46
CA THR A 221 -18.65 38.31 -9.37
C THR A 221 -19.86 39.25 -9.48
N HIS A 222 -21.11 38.76 -9.50
CA HIS A 222 -22.28 39.65 -9.46
C HIS A 222 -23.45 39.11 -8.61
N LEU A 223 -23.25 39.01 -7.29
CA LEU A 223 -24.35 39.31 -6.38
C LEU A 223 -24.23 40.77 -5.98
N THR A 224 -24.82 41.63 -6.82
CA THR A 224 -25.03 43.04 -6.51
C THR A 224 -25.87 43.09 -5.23
N LEU A 225 -25.23 43.41 -4.11
CA LEU A 225 -25.92 43.84 -2.89
C LEU A 225 -26.75 45.07 -3.26
N GLN A 226 -28.05 44.89 -3.49
CA GLN A 226 -28.96 46.03 -3.48
C GLN A 226 -29.12 46.50 -2.03
N PRO A 227 -28.77 47.75 -1.69
CA PRO A 227 -29.04 48.27 -0.37
C PRO A 227 -30.54 48.48 -0.24
N HIS A 228 -31.18 47.78 0.69
CA HIS A 228 -32.52 48.08 1.14
C HIS A 228 -32.50 49.44 1.86
N VAL A 229 -33.22 50.41 1.30
CA VAL A 229 -33.81 51.57 2.01
C VAL A 229 -35.30 51.55 1.73
#